data_AF-A0A5C6M860-F1
#
_entry.id   AF-A0A5C6M860-F1
#
_cell.length_a   1.000
_cell.length_b   1.000
_cell.length_c   1.000
_cell.angle_alpha   90.00
_cell.angle_beta   90.00
_cell.angle_gamma   90.00
#
_symmetry.space_group_name_H-M   'P 1'
#
loop_
_entity.id
_entity.type
_entity.pdbx_description
1 polymer ?
#
loop_
_entity_poly.entity_id
_entity_poly.type
_entity_poly.pdbx_seq_one_letter_code
_entity_poly.pdbx_strand_id
1 'polypeptide(L)'
;MKTGLSVLSGVLLCVCLAGAAVRAQETPGAVSGVREYENRLVRIEQPRPLLADYPEFFEPIIEQAHYEAPAIVQDPGADLSVRAWRFSYNARGIIEVPNELRLAETAVIMVHPWAIDDSWGWKSPQPNGVADFCTPEKNALAARHTKQVIDPFLKRLRGKAAFVMYSLPGNADAIRTKVYRSFVKRPTAAERESGERELRRVLAEYSYEGEGLPSRLQLGDRQPVADYFRQFPGLDAGARFNGEGFWKLPIPVSDSVTV
;
A
#
# COMPACT_ATOMS: atom_id res chain seq x y z
N MET A 1 -12.55 75.07 -36.63
CA MET A 1 -11.97 75.67 -35.41
C MET A 1 -11.04 74.63 -34.81
N LYS A 2 -9.72 74.79 -34.92
CA LYS A 2 -8.79 75.19 -33.83
C LYS A 2 -9.09 74.43 -32.53
N THR A 3 -8.23 73.67 -31.85
CA THR A 3 -6.76 73.52 -31.69
C THR A 3 -6.66 72.40 -30.62
N GLY A 4 -5.73 71.45 -30.53
CA GLY A 4 -4.27 71.56 -30.44
C GLY A 4 -3.76 70.51 -29.41
N LEU A 5 -2.78 69.70 -29.83
CA LEU A 5 -1.75 68.93 -29.12
C LEU A 5 -1.78 68.80 -27.57
N SER A 6 -1.57 67.59 -27.04
CA SER A 6 -0.26 67.25 -26.46
C SER A 6 -0.05 65.74 -26.21
N VAL A 7 1.22 65.36 -26.30
CA VAL A 7 1.82 64.03 -26.32
C VAL A 7 1.95 63.44 -24.91
N LEU A 8 1.74 62.13 -24.75
CA LEU A 8 2.46 61.35 -23.73
C LEU A 8 2.82 59.97 -24.28
N SER A 9 4.12 59.77 -24.44
CA SER A 9 4.78 58.52 -24.77
C SER A 9 4.50 57.44 -23.72
N GLY A 10 4.07 56.26 -24.18
CA GLY A 10 4.05 55.03 -23.40
C GLY A 10 4.59 53.90 -24.25
N VAL A 11 5.84 53.51 -24.01
CA VAL A 11 6.50 52.36 -24.64
C VAL A 11 5.75 51.08 -24.21
N LEU A 12 5.08 50.43 -25.16
CA LEU A 12 4.47 49.12 -24.95
C LEU A 12 5.54 48.04 -25.15
N LEU A 13 6.16 47.60 -24.06
CA LEU A 13 7.07 46.45 -24.08
C LEU A 13 6.23 45.16 -24.13
N CYS A 14 5.90 44.70 -25.34
CA CYS A 14 5.33 43.37 -25.56
C CYS A 14 6.41 42.32 -25.30
N VAL A 15 6.53 41.85 -24.06
CA VAL A 15 7.34 40.67 -23.72
C VAL A 15 6.56 39.45 -24.22
N CYS A 16 6.88 39.00 -25.43
CA CYS A 16 6.51 37.68 -25.92
C CYS A 16 7.31 36.64 -25.13
N LEU A 17 6.76 36.19 -23.99
CA LEU A 17 7.22 34.96 -23.33
C LEU A 17 6.85 33.79 -24.24
N ALA A 18 7.77 33.43 -25.14
CA ALA A 18 7.77 32.16 -25.84
C ALA A 18 7.85 31.06 -24.77
N GLY A 19 6.71 30.45 -24.46
CA GLY A 19 6.64 29.24 -23.67
C GLY A 19 7.37 28.13 -24.42
N ALA A 20 8.65 27.94 -24.13
CA ALA A 20 9.37 26.74 -24.47
C ALA A 20 8.73 25.60 -23.67
N ALA A 21 7.70 24.98 -24.26
CA ALA A 21 7.25 23.67 -23.85
C ALA A 21 8.44 22.73 -24.06
N VAL A 22 9.19 22.46 -22.99
CA VAL A 22 10.10 21.33 -22.93
C VAL A 22 9.21 20.08 -22.97
N ARG A 23 8.84 19.69 -24.19
CA ARG A 23 8.47 18.31 -24.47
C ARG A 23 9.73 17.51 -24.21
N ALA A 24 9.70 16.66 -23.18
CA ALA A 24 10.64 15.56 -23.09
C ALA A 24 10.56 14.82 -24.43
N GLN A 25 11.61 14.95 -25.25
CA GLN A 25 11.82 14.05 -26.37
C GLN A 25 12.08 12.68 -25.75
N GLU A 26 11.05 11.83 -25.72
CA GLU A 26 11.26 10.39 -25.64
C GLU A 26 12.08 10.01 -26.87
N THR A 27 13.39 9.82 -26.68
CA THR A 27 14.26 9.29 -27.72
C THR A 27 13.74 7.89 -28.06
N PRO A 28 13.17 7.66 -29.27
CA PRO A 28 12.76 6.34 -29.68
C PRO A 28 14.03 5.60 -30.06
N GLY A 29 14.59 4.79 -29.17
CA GLY A 29 15.82 4.05 -29.50
C GLY A 29 16.71 3.55 -28.37
N ALA A 30 16.22 3.34 -27.16
CA ALA A 30 16.97 2.59 -26.16
C ALA A 30 16.06 1.61 -25.41
N VAL A 31 15.66 0.53 -26.09
CA VAL A 31 15.40 -0.72 -25.35
C VAL A 31 16.78 -1.19 -24.89
N SER A 32 17.18 -0.74 -23.71
CA SER A 32 18.36 -1.26 -23.02
C SER A 32 18.28 -2.79 -23.01
N GLY A 33 19.34 -3.43 -23.51
CA GLY A 33 19.54 -4.86 -23.78
C GLY A 33 18.40 -5.81 -23.39
N VAL A 34 17.69 -6.35 -24.37
CA VAL A 34 16.78 -7.48 -24.17
C VAL A 34 17.61 -8.70 -23.73
N ARG A 35 17.38 -9.17 -22.49
CA ARG A 35 17.93 -10.43 -21.97
C ARG A 35 16.94 -11.56 -22.22
N GLU A 36 17.38 -12.64 -22.85
CA GLU A 36 16.60 -13.87 -22.92
C GLU A 36 16.57 -14.54 -21.53
N TYR A 37 15.36 -14.81 -21.03
CA TYR A 37 15.17 -15.48 -19.75
C TYR A 37 14.90 -16.97 -19.98
N GLU A 38 15.89 -17.81 -19.73
CA GLU A 38 15.70 -19.26 -19.70
C GLU A 38 14.96 -19.62 -18.41
N ASN A 39 13.69 -20.02 -18.53
CA ASN A 39 12.86 -20.46 -17.39
C ASN A 39 13.25 -21.87 -16.90
N ARG A 40 14.52 -22.04 -16.53
CA ARG A 40 15.08 -23.28 -15.97
C ARG A 40 14.67 -23.42 -14.51
N LEU A 41 14.29 -24.62 -14.10
CA LEU A 41 13.96 -24.93 -12.70
C LEU A 41 14.94 -25.99 -12.19
N VAL A 42 15.65 -25.68 -11.11
CA VAL A 42 16.56 -26.61 -10.44
C VAL A 42 15.94 -27.04 -9.13
N ARG A 43 15.89 -28.34 -8.88
CA ARG A 43 15.34 -28.88 -7.64
C ARG A 43 16.14 -28.39 -6.44
N ILE A 44 15.46 -27.92 -5.39
CA ILE A 44 16.08 -27.71 -4.07
C ILE A 44 15.90 -29.02 -3.29
N GLU A 45 16.99 -29.72 -3.03
CA GLU A 45 16.96 -31.07 -2.41
C GLU A 45 16.48 -31.04 -0.95
N GLN A 46 16.84 -29.99 -0.21
CA GLN A 46 16.49 -29.80 1.20
C GLN A 46 15.91 -28.40 1.40
N PRO A 47 14.68 -28.15 0.92
CA PRO A 47 14.11 -26.82 1.05
C PRO A 47 13.81 -26.49 2.51
N ARG A 48 14.08 -25.23 2.88
CA ARG A 48 13.66 -24.70 4.17
C ARG A 48 12.20 -24.25 4.05
N PRO A 49 11.36 -24.46 5.10
CA PRO A 49 10.01 -23.93 5.10
C PRO A 49 10.01 -22.40 4.92
N LEU A 50 9.09 -21.89 4.12
CA LEU A 50 8.96 -20.44 3.92
C LEU A 50 8.16 -19.81 5.04
N LEU A 51 8.46 -18.54 5.35
CA LEU A 51 7.82 -17.77 6.43
C LEU A 51 7.99 -18.40 7.83
N ALA A 52 9.02 -19.21 8.02
CA ALA A 52 9.24 -19.98 9.24
C ALA A 52 9.97 -19.22 10.37
N ASP A 53 10.39 -17.98 10.12
CA ASP A 53 11.15 -17.18 11.10
C ASP A 53 10.31 -16.77 12.30
N TYR A 54 8.98 -16.66 12.13
CA TYR A 54 8.02 -16.24 13.15
C TYR A 54 6.76 -17.13 13.15
N PRO A 55 6.89 -18.41 13.54
CA PRO A 55 5.80 -19.38 13.48
C PRO A 55 4.62 -19.04 14.41
N GLU A 56 4.82 -18.15 15.38
CA GLU A 56 3.75 -17.63 16.24
C GLU A 56 2.77 -16.69 15.53
N PHE A 57 3.13 -16.17 14.35
CA PHE A 57 2.28 -15.29 13.55
C PHE A 57 1.76 -15.97 12.27
N PHE A 58 2.53 -16.86 11.67
CA PHE A 58 2.16 -17.57 10.44
C PHE A 58 2.55 -19.04 10.51
N GLU A 59 1.70 -19.91 9.99
CA GLU A 59 2.08 -21.29 9.76
C GLU A 59 3.18 -21.34 8.69
N PRO A 60 4.32 -22.02 8.95
CA PRO A 60 5.34 -22.21 7.94
C PRO A 60 4.80 -22.91 6.70
N ILE A 61 5.16 -22.42 5.52
CA ILE A 61 4.77 -23.07 4.26
C ILE A 61 5.73 -24.21 4.01
N ILE A 62 5.19 -25.42 4.16
CA ILE A 62 5.89 -26.68 3.90
C ILE A 62 5.29 -27.28 2.64
N GLU A 63 6.11 -27.37 1.59
CA GLU A 63 5.73 -28.06 0.37
C GLU A 63 6.73 -29.19 0.11
N GLN A 64 6.24 -30.32 -0.41
CA GLN A 64 7.08 -31.45 -0.78
C GLN A 64 8.12 -31.03 -1.81
N ALA A 65 7.80 -30.02 -2.61
CA ALA A 65 8.59 -29.62 -3.73
C ALA A 65 8.92 -28.14 -3.83
N HIS A 66 10.22 -27.84 -3.86
CA HIS A 66 10.76 -26.52 -4.12
C HIS A 66 11.75 -26.56 -5.28
N TYR A 67 11.79 -25.47 -6.04
CA TYR A 67 12.69 -25.29 -7.17
C TYR A 67 13.28 -23.89 -7.13
N GLU A 68 14.56 -23.75 -7.40
CA GLU A 68 15.17 -22.46 -7.68
C GLU A 68 15.07 -22.17 -9.18
N ALA A 69 14.57 -20.98 -9.51
CA ALA A 69 14.62 -20.43 -10.86
C ALA A 69 15.68 -19.32 -10.94
N PRO A 70 16.22 -19.03 -12.14
CA PRO A 70 17.08 -17.88 -12.34
C PRO A 70 16.40 -16.59 -11.89
N ALA A 71 17.18 -15.67 -11.34
CA ALA A 71 16.72 -14.37 -10.91
C ALA A 71 16.06 -13.58 -12.06
N ILE A 72 14.94 -12.93 -11.74
CA ILE A 72 14.24 -12.05 -12.67
C ILE A 72 14.92 -10.68 -12.67
N VAL A 73 15.22 -10.15 -11.48
CA VAL A 73 15.95 -8.90 -11.28
C VAL A 73 17.38 -9.20 -10.80
N GLN A 74 18.35 -8.66 -11.52
CA GLN A 74 19.78 -8.79 -11.24
C GLN A 74 20.46 -7.45 -11.52
N ASP A 75 20.40 -6.55 -10.54
CA ASP A 75 21.03 -5.24 -10.69
C ASP A 75 22.56 -5.35 -10.52
N PRO A 76 23.36 -4.76 -11.44
CA PRO A 76 24.79 -4.64 -11.24
C PRO A 76 25.11 -3.88 -9.95
N GLY A 77 25.93 -4.47 -9.07
CA GLY A 77 26.27 -3.86 -7.78
C GLY A 77 25.13 -3.87 -6.75
N ALA A 78 24.18 -4.81 -6.88
CA ALA A 78 23.13 -5.05 -5.90
C ALA A 78 23.67 -5.25 -4.47
N ASP A 79 22.92 -4.73 -3.50
CA ASP A 79 23.17 -4.80 -2.06
C ASP A 79 21.92 -5.19 -1.26
N LEU A 80 20.85 -5.59 -1.95
CA LEU A 80 19.63 -6.16 -1.39
C LEU A 80 19.26 -7.48 -2.08
N SER A 81 19.35 -8.58 -1.35
CA SER A 81 18.87 -9.89 -1.83
C SER A 81 17.39 -10.09 -1.45
N VAL A 82 16.54 -10.40 -2.44
CA VAL A 82 15.11 -10.64 -2.28
C VAL A 82 14.71 -11.97 -2.90
N ARG A 83 14.41 -12.95 -2.05
CA ARG A 83 13.91 -14.26 -2.48
C ARG A 83 12.39 -14.24 -2.60
N ALA A 84 11.90 -14.07 -3.83
CA ALA A 84 10.48 -14.17 -4.14
C ALA A 84 10.09 -15.64 -4.32
N TRP A 85 8.81 -15.96 -4.17
CA TRP A 85 8.31 -17.31 -4.41
C TRP A 85 6.89 -17.31 -4.96
N ARG A 86 6.54 -18.39 -5.66
CA ARG A 86 5.17 -18.68 -6.13
C ARG A 86 4.93 -20.17 -6.17
N PHE A 87 3.68 -20.59 -5.99
CA PHE A 87 3.28 -21.95 -6.33
C PHE A 87 3.17 -22.11 -7.85
N SER A 88 3.61 -23.24 -8.38
CA SER A 88 3.54 -23.59 -9.80
C SER A 88 2.85 -24.92 -9.99
N TYR A 89 1.71 -24.91 -10.69
CA TYR A 89 1.00 -26.12 -11.08
C TYR A 89 1.83 -27.00 -12.04
N ASN A 90 2.60 -26.38 -12.93
CA ASN A 90 3.41 -27.11 -13.90
C ASN A 90 4.57 -27.86 -13.22
N ALA A 91 5.20 -27.22 -12.22
CA ALA A 91 6.26 -27.85 -11.44
C ALA A 91 5.73 -28.70 -10.27
N ARG A 92 4.43 -28.57 -9.96
CA ARG A 92 3.76 -29.18 -8.78
C ARG A 92 4.52 -28.88 -7.49
N GLY A 93 4.89 -27.61 -7.30
CA GLY A 93 5.68 -27.17 -6.16
C GLY A 93 5.93 -25.67 -6.17
N ILE A 94 6.69 -25.22 -5.19
CA ILE A 94 7.11 -23.83 -5.02
C ILE A 94 8.30 -23.54 -5.93
N ILE A 95 8.25 -22.42 -6.64
CA ILE A 95 9.40 -21.84 -7.34
C ILE A 95 9.89 -20.66 -6.52
N GLU A 96 11.14 -20.71 -6.09
CA GLU A 96 11.87 -19.63 -5.45
C GLU A 96 12.76 -18.89 -6.47
N VAL A 97 12.79 -17.56 -6.37
CA VAL A 97 13.48 -16.67 -7.30
C VAL A 97 14.39 -15.74 -6.51
N PRO A 98 15.71 -15.97 -6.47
CA PRO A 98 16.67 -15.15 -5.72
C PRO A 98 17.03 -13.90 -6.52
N ASN A 99 16.28 -12.81 -6.32
CA ASN A 99 16.55 -11.54 -6.98
C ASN A 99 17.62 -10.74 -6.23
N GLU A 100 18.40 -9.98 -6.98
CA GLU A 100 19.41 -9.07 -6.43
C GLU A 100 19.11 -7.65 -6.92
N LEU A 101 18.85 -6.75 -5.98
CA LEU A 101 18.40 -5.38 -6.24
C LEU A 101 19.39 -4.38 -5.64
N ARG A 102 19.46 -3.19 -6.24
CA ARG A 102 20.09 -2.03 -5.60
C ARG A 102 19.12 -1.39 -4.62
N LEU A 103 19.46 -1.46 -3.34
CA LEU A 103 18.64 -0.95 -2.24
C LEU A 103 18.35 0.54 -2.41
N ALA A 104 19.36 1.33 -2.76
CA ALA A 104 19.25 2.78 -2.97
C ALA A 104 18.31 3.19 -4.12
N GLU A 105 17.92 2.25 -4.99
CA GLU A 105 16.98 2.45 -6.09
C GLU A 105 15.66 1.69 -5.89
N THR A 106 15.48 1.08 -4.71
CA THR A 106 14.30 0.29 -4.37
C THR A 106 13.39 1.06 -3.41
N ALA A 107 12.10 1.06 -3.70
CA ALA A 107 11.07 1.51 -2.76
C ALA A 107 10.49 0.31 -2.01
N VAL A 108 10.41 0.41 -0.67
CA VAL A 108 9.77 -0.58 0.20
C VAL A 108 8.45 0.00 0.68
N ILE A 109 7.34 -0.66 0.35
CA ILE A 109 5.99 -0.14 0.61
C ILE A 109 5.24 -1.13 1.49
N MET A 110 4.86 -0.70 2.70
CA MET A 110 3.91 -1.44 3.52
C MET A 110 2.49 -1.13 3.03
N VAL A 111 1.82 -2.15 2.53
CA VAL A 111 0.45 -2.04 2.03
C VAL A 111 -0.53 -2.35 3.15
N HIS A 112 -1.62 -1.58 3.22
CA HIS A 112 -2.66 -1.67 4.26
C HIS A 112 -2.16 -1.57 5.72
N PRO A 113 -1.36 -0.56 6.09
CA PRO A 113 -0.98 -0.35 7.48
C PRO A 113 -2.08 0.40 8.24
N TRP A 114 -3.33 -0.04 8.16
CA TRP A 114 -4.49 0.73 8.63
C TRP A 114 -4.61 0.74 10.16
N ALA A 115 -4.95 1.90 10.71
CA ALA A 115 -5.15 2.12 12.13
C ALA A 115 -6.58 1.76 12.59
N ILE A 116 -6.92 0.46 12.60
CA ILE A 116 -8.18 -0.03 13.15
C ILE A 116 -7.95 -0.60 14.56
N ASP A 117 -8.84 -0.28 15.51
CA ASP A 117 -8.76 -0.72 16.90
C ASP A 117 -7.44 -0.36 17.62
N ASP A 118 -6.86 0.80 17.29
CA ASP A 118 -5.59 1.26 17.84
C ASP A 118 -5.69 2.60 18.59
N SER A 119 -4.54 3.20 18.95
CA SER A 119 -4.53 4.43 19.74
C SER A 119 -5.07 5.65 19.02
N TRP A 120 -5.36 5.62 17.70
CA TRP A 120 -6.02 6.72 17.01
C TRP A 120 -7.47 6.92 17.47
N GLY A 121 -8.06 5.92 18.15
CA GLY A 121 -9.36 6.01 18.79
C GLY A 121 -10.50 5.38 17.97
N TRP A 122 -10.19 4.81 16.81
CA TRP A 122 -11.15 4.03 16.04
C TRP A 122 -11.45 2.73 16.75
N LYS A 123 -12.74 2.44 17.00
CA LYS A 123 -13.20 1.16 17.55
C LYS A 123 -14.18 0.50 16.59
N SER A 124 -13.91 -0.74 16.20
CA SER A 124 -14.81 -1.57 15.43
C SER A 124 -15.96 -2.09 16.31
N PRO A 125 -17.20 -2.19 15.80
CA PRO A 125 -18.31 -2.76 16.54
C PRO A 125 -18.17 -4.30 16.59
N GLN A 126 -18.45 -4.90 17.74
CA GLN A 126 -18.67 -6.34 17.85
C GLN A 126 -20.18 -6.63 17.80
N PRO A 127 -20.68 -7.60 17.02
CA PRO A 127 -19.96 -8.62 16.24
C PRO A 127 -19.66 -8.24 14.77
N ASN A 128 -19.74 -6.96 14.38
CA ASN A 128 -19.85 -6.51 12.98
C ASN A 128 -18.57 -5.83 12.43
N GLY A 129 -17.40 -6.40 12.72
CA GLY A 129 -16.10 -5.79 12.45
C GLY A 129 -15.51 -6.06 11.06
N VAL A 130 -16.27 -6.05 9.96
CA VAL A 130 -15.74 -6.34 8.60
C VAL A 130 -14.60 -5.40 8.10
N ALA A 131 -14.24 -4.39 8.87
CA ALA A 131 -13.07 -3.55 8.63
C ALA A 131 -11.77 -4.25 9.06
N ASP A 132 -10.75 -4.17 8.21
CA ASP A 132 -9.40 -4.72 8.45
C ASP A 132 -9.43 -6.23 8.77
N PHE A 133 -8.66 -6.75 9.74
CA PHE A 133 -8.57 -8.19 10.03
C PHE A 133 -9.83 -8.76 10.72
N CYS A 134 -11.00 -8.14 10.54
CA CYS A 134 -12.34 -8.58 10.93
C CYS A 134 -12.72 -8.50 12.41
N THR A 135 -11.75 -8.61 13.35
CA THR A 135 -12.06 -8.59 14.79
C THR A 135 -10.99 -7.87 15.60
N PRO A 136 -11.33 -7.28 16.76
CA PRO A 136 -10.35 -6.65 17.64
C PRO A 136 -9.19 -7.59 18.06
N GLU A 137 -9.48 -8.88 18.27
CA GLU A 137 -8.46 -9.86 18.65
C GLU A 137 -7.47 -10.11 17.50
N LYS A 138 -7.97 -10.20 16.26
CA LYS A 138 -7.12 -10.34 15.07
C LYS A 138 -6.33 -9.06 14.77
N ASN A 139 -6.96 -7.89 14.92
CA ASN A 139 -6.29 -6.60 14.79
C ASN A 139 -5.16 -6.47 15.82
N ALA A 140 -5.37 -6.89 17.07
CA ALA A 140 -4.34 -6.92 18.11
C ALA A 140 -3.18 -7.88 17.79
N LEU A 141 -3.47 -9.04 17.20
CA LEU A 141 -2.44 -9.98 16.73
C LEU A 141 -1.62 -9.38 15.57
N ALA A 142 -2.27 -8.77 14.58
CA ALA A 142 -1.60 -8.10 13.47
C ALA A 142 -0.75 -6.91 13.92
N ALA A 143 -1.23 -6.14 14.89
CA ALA A 143 -0.49 -5.05 15.53
C ALA A 143 0.78 -5.56 16.23
N ARG A 144 0.70 -6.68 16.95
CA ARG A 144 1.86 -7.34 17.56
C ARG A 144 2.89 -7.78 16.52
N HIS A 145 2.44 -8.45 15.47
CA HIS A 145 3.33 -8.86 14.37
C HIS A 145 4.03 -7.64 13.75
N THR A 146 3.26 -6.58 13.49
CA THR A 146 3.79 -5.33 12.93
C THR A 146 4.88 -4.73 13.83
N LYS A 147 4.64 -4.63 15.15
CA LYS A 147 5.60 -4.09 16.12
C LYS A 147 6.87 -4.93 16.23
N GLN A 148 6.76 -6.26 16.20
CA GLN A 148 7.87 -7.16 16.48
C GLN A 148 8.70 -7.52 15.24
N VAL A 149 8.09 -7.52 14.05
CA VAL A 149 8.72 -8.02 12.82
C VAL A 149 8.84 -6.93 11.78
N ILE A 150 7.72 -6.30 11.41
CA ILE A 150 7.66 -5.39 10.26
C ILE A 150 8.35 -4.06 10.56
N ASP A 151 8.04 -3.41 11.69
CA ASP A 151 8.62 -2.11 12.05
C ASP A 151 10.17 -2.18 12.20
N PRO A 152 10.76 -3.19 12.88
CA PRO A 152 12.22 -3.37 12.89
C PRO A 152 12.81 -3.62 11.50
N PHE A 153 12.12 -4.38 10.64
CA PHE A 153 12.55 -4.57 9.26
C PHE A 153 12.57 -3.24 8.49
N LEU A 154 11.48 -2.47 8.51
CA LEU A 154 11.41 -1.18 7.84
C LEU A 154 12.43 -0.18 8.37
N LYS A 155 12.63 -0.12 9.71
CA LYS A 155 13.66 0.73 10.34
C LYS A 155 15.06 0.45 9.84
N ARG A 156 15.42 -0.82 9.61
CA ARG A 156 16.75 -1.20 9.08
C ARG A 156 16.99 -0.69 7.65
N LEU A 157 15.91 -0.44 6.89
CA LEU A 157 15.95 0.02 5.50
C LEU A 157 15.82 1.55 5.38
N ARG A 158 15.33 2.24 6.42
CA ARG A 158 15.26 3.70 6.44
C ARG A 158 16.66 4.31 6.27
N GLY A 159 16.78 5.24 5.34
CA GLY A 159 18.06 5.89 4.99
C GLY A 159 18.96 5.05 4.08
N LYS A 160 18.57 3.82 3.74
CA LYS A 160 19.29 2.97 2.77
C LYS A 160 18.47 2.72 1.52
N ALA A 161 17.19 2.36 1.69
CA ALA A 161 16.23 2.25 0.60
C ALA A 161 15.92 3.64 0.03
N ALA A 162 15.62 3.72 -1.27
CA ALA A 162 15.19 4.98 -1.91
C ALA A 162 14.00 5.59 -1.15
N PHE A 163 13.01 4.74 -0.84
CA PHE A 163 11.86 5.10 -0.03
C PHE A 163 11.42 3.96 0.88
N VAL A 164 10.94 4.31 2.06
CA VAL A 164 10.11 3.46 2.91
C VAL A 164 8.76 4.15 3.03
N MET A 165 7.70 3.51 2.55
CA MET A 165 6.39 4.13 2.34
C MET A 165 5.25 3.29 2.91
N TYR A 166 4.10 3.95 3.06
CA TYR A 166 2.86 3.38 3.60
C TYR A 166 1.73 3.67 2.63
N SER A 167 1.07 2.62 2.14
CA SER A 167 -0.06 2.76 1.21
C SER A 167 -1.36 2.89 1.99
N LEU A 168 -1.97 4.07 1.96
CA LEU A 168 -3.25 4.37 2.59
C LEU A 168 -4.38 4.40 1.54
N PRO A 169 -5.65 4.17 1.95
CA PRO A 169 -6.75 4.05 1.01
C PRO A 169 -7.17 5.43 0.46
N GLY A 170 -7.63 5.43 -0.79
CA GLY A 170 -8.12 6.62 -1.48
C GLY A 170 -7.03 7.62 -1.87
N ASN A 171 -7.47 8.82 -2.25
CA ASN A 171 -6.59 9.92 -2.62
C ASN A 171 -6.04 10.65 -1.39
N ALA A 172 -4.98 11.43 -1.59
CA ALA A 172 -4.48 12.34 -0.55
C ALA A 172 -5.57 13.35 -0.16
N ASP A 173 -5.91 13.42 1.13
CA ASP A 173 -6.87 14.37 1.70
C ASP A 173 -6.20 15.42 2.60
N ALA A 174 -6.97 16.45 2.92
CA ALA A 174 -6.50 17.61 3.68
C ALA A 174 -6.03 17.28 5.10
N ILE A 175 -6.51 16.18 5.71
CA ILE A 175 -6.15 15.79 7.08
C ILE A 175 -4.85 15.01 7.03
N ARG A 176 -4.77 13.93 6.25
CA ARG A 176 -3.56 13.09 6.18
C ARG A 176 -2.35 13.83 5.62
N THR A 177 -2.54 14.82 4.75
CA THR A 177 -1.44 15.68 4.25
C THR A 177 -0.88 16.66 5.30
N LYS A 178 -1.58 16.87 6.42
CA LYS A 178 -1.04 17.56 7.60
C LYS A 178 -0.27 16.62 8.52
N VAL A 179 -0.62 15.34 8.55
CA VAL A 179 -0.01 14.33 9.43
C VAL A 179 1.24 13.70 8.80
N TYR A 180 1.14 13.26 7.55
CA TYR A 180 2.17 12.48 6.88
C TYR A 180 2.91 13.27 5.80
N ARG A 181 4.21 12.97 5.66
CA ARG A 181 4.99 13.42 4.50
C ARG A 181 4.55 12.63 3.26
N SER A 182 4.41 13.32 2.14
CA SER A 182 4.19 12.74 0.80
C SER A 182 5.29 13.21 -0.17
N PHE A 183 5.18 12.83 -1.45
CA PHE A 183 6.09 13.33 -2.48
C PHE A 183 5.99 14.85 -2.69
N VAL A 184 4.81 15.43 -2.46
CA VAL A 184 4.52 16.84 -2.77
C VAL A 184 4.49 17.74 -1.54
N LYS A 185 4.45 17.17 -0.33
CA LYS A 185 4.36 17.96 0.91
C LYS A 185 5.13 17.31 2.06
N ARG A 186 5.84 18.16 2.80
CA ARG A 186 6.39 17.84 4.12
C ARG A 186 5.67 18.72 5.15
N PRO A 187 4.79 18.16 6.00
CA PRO A 187 4.10 18.97 6.99
C PRO A 187 5.08 19.49 8.06
N THR A 188 4.83 20.72 8.50
CA THR A 188 5.49 21.34 9.66
C THR A 188 5.05 20.67 10.97
N ALA A 189 5.74 20.93 12.08
CA ALA A 189 5.35 20.40 13.39
C ALA A 189 3.95 20.88 13.81
N ALA A 190 3.63 22.16 13.59
CA ALA A 190 2.31 22.73 13.89
C ALA A 190 1.19 22.12 13.02
N GLU A 191 1.46 21.86 11.74
CA GLU A 191 0.52 21.15 10.88
C GLU A 191 0.28 19.73 11.37
N ARG A 192 1.34 19.00 11.74
CA ARG A 192 1.19 17.64 12.29
C ARG A 192 0.33 17.63 13.54
N GLU A 193 0.65 18.48 14.50
CA GLU A 193 -0.10 18.57 15.76
C GLU A 193 -1.59 18.89 15.51
N SER A 194 -1.87 19.85 14.62
CA SER A 194 -3.23 20.18 14.23
C SER A 194 -3.92 19.06 13.46
N GLY A 195 -3.21 18.39 12.55
CA GLY A 195 -3.72 17.30 11.73
C GLY A 195 -4.05 16.08 12.57
N GLU A 196 -3.23 15.75 13.57
CA GLU A 196 -3.48 14.66 14.51
C GLU A 196 -4.73 14.90 15.35
N ARG A 197 -4.93 16.12 15.86
CA ARG A 197 -6.16 16.49 16.56
C ARG A 197 -7.40 16.37 15.67
N GLU A 198 -7.31 16.89 14.44
CA GLU A 198 -8.41 16.84 13.48
C GLU A 198 -8.74 15.41 13.08
N LEU A 199 -7.71 14.59 12.83
CA LEU A 199 -7.85 13.18 12.49
C LEU A 199 -8.55 12.40 13.61
N ARG A 200 -8.07 12.54 14.85
CA ARG A 200 -8.70 11.89 16.03
C ARG A 200 -10.14 12.31 16.20
N ARG A 201 -10.45 13.60 16.03
CA ARG A 201 -11.81 14.12 16.10
C ARG A 201 -12.71 13.48 15.04
N VAL A 202 -12.28 13.48 13.77
CA VAL A 202 -13.08 12.91 12.66
C VAL A 202 -13.33 11.41 12.87
N LEU A 203 -12.33 10.66 13.33
CA LEU A 203 -12.50 9.23 13.61
C LEU A 203 -13.42 8.99 14.81
N ALA A 204 -13.35 9.82 15.85
CA ALA A 204 -14.21 9.70 17.04
C ALA A 204 -15.66 10.14 16.79
N GLU A 205 -15.88 11.08 15.86
CA GLU A 205 -17.22 11.53 15.45
C GLU A 205 -17.94 10.52 14.54
N TYR A 206 -17.20 9.61 13.90
CA TYR A 206 -17.80 8.58 13.05
C TYR A 206 -18.52 7.53 13.90
N SER A 207 -19.84 7.45 13.76
CA SER A 207 -20.61 6.33 14.31
C SER A 207 -20.41 5.11 13.42
N TYR A 208 -19.63 4.14 13.90
CA TYR A 208 -19.47 2.87 13.19
C TYR A 208 -20.71 2.00 13.42
N GLU A 209 -21.68 2.16 12.53
CA GLU A 209 -22.88 1.32 12.46
C GLU A 209 -22.90 0.58 11.13
N GLY A 210 -22.80 -0.74 11.20
CA GLY A 210 -22.91 -1.64 10.05
C GLY A 210 -23.88 -2.78 10.35
N GLU A 211 -24.47 -3.35 9.31
CA GLU A 211 -25.33 -4.52 9.43
C GLU A 211 -24.56 -5.71 10.01
N GLY A 212 -25.27 -6.61 10.68
CA GLY A 212 -24.70 -7.89 11.10
C GLY A 212 -24.49 -8.83 9.93
N LEU A 213 -23.48 -9.70 10.05
CA LEU A 213 -23.33 -10.81 9.11
C LEU A 213 -24.61 -11.67 9.12
N PRO A 214 -25.12 -12.10 7.95
CA PRO A 214 -26.32 -12.92 7.90
C PRO A 214 -26.09 -14.25 8.62
N SER A 215 -26.95 -14.58 9.59
CA SER A 215 -26.87 -15.85 10.33
C SER A 215 -27.48 -17.04 9.56
N ARG A 216 -28.23 -16.76 8.50
CA ARG A 216 -28.85 -17.75 7.60
C ARG A 216 -28.81 -17.23 6.17
N LEU A 217 -28.53 -18.12 5.23
CA LEU A 217 -28.52 -17.86 3.79
C LEU A 217 -29.60 -18.73 3.13
N GLN A 218 -30.28 -18.21 2.12
CA GLN A 218 -31.24 -18.99 1.34
C GLN A 218 -30.58 -19.56 0.10
N LEU A 219 -30.57 -20.88 -0.06
CA LEU A 219 -29.95 -21.55 -1.20
C LEU A 219 -31.03 -22.26 -2.01
N GLY A 220 -31.10 -22.00 -3.31
CA GLY A 220 -32.02 -22.70 -4.20
C GLY A 220 -31.43 -24.03 -4.70
N ASP A 221 -32.29 -24.98 -5.07
CA ASP A 221 -31.88 -26.32 -5.51
C ASP A 221 -31.09 -26.31 -6.84
N ARG A 222 -31.31 -25.29 -7.68
CA ARG A 222 -30.71 -25.22 -9.02
C ARG A 222 -29.28 -24.68 -9.02
N GLN A 223 -28.97 -23.70 -8.17
CA GLN A 223 -27.66 -23.02 -8.13
C GLN A 223 -27.21 -22.66 -6.70
N PRO A 224 -27.20 -23.61 -5.75
CA PRO A 224 -26.97 -23.30 -4.33
C PRO A 224 -25.61 -22.65 -4.08
N VAL A 225 -24.58 -23.00 -4.86
CA VAL A 225 -23.24 -22.40 -4.76
C VAL A 225 -23.25 -20.93 -5.22
N ALA A 226 -23.93 -20.62 -6.33
CA ALA A 226 -24.03 -19.24 -6.81
C ALA A 226 -24.84 -18.39 -5.83
N ASP A 227 -25.91 -18.95 -5.26
CA ASP A 227 -26.73 -18.28 -4.26
C ASP A 227 -25.94 -17.97 -2.99
N TYR A 228 -25.11 -18.91 -2.54
CA TYR A 228 -24.19 -18.70 -1.42
C TYR A 228 -23.25 -17.52 -1.69
N PHE A 229 -22.50 -17.53 -2.81
CA PHE A 229 -21.51 -16.48 -3.10
C PHE A 229 -22.13 -15.10 -3.35
N ARG A 230 -23.37 -15.02 -3.82
CA ARG A 230 -24.10 -13.74 -3.92
C ARG A 230 -24.45 -13.14 -2.56
N GLN A 231 -24.60 -13.97 -1.53
CA GLN A 231 -25.03 -13.54 -0.20
C GLN A 231 -23.90 -13.50 0.83
N PHE A 232 -22.80 -14.24 0.58
CA PHE A 232 -21.66 -14.32 1.49
C PHE A 232 -20.78 -13.05 1.37
N PRO A 233 -20.65 -12.24 2.42
CA PRO A 233 -19.98 -10.95 2.36
C PRO A 233 -18.46 -11.06 2.58
N GLY A 234 -17.81 -12.04 1.93
CA GLY A 234 -16.42 -12.37 2.20
C GLY A 234 -15.42 -11.25 1.91
N LEU A 235 -15.75 -10.35 0.98
CA LEU A 235 -14.92 -9.21 0.55
C LEU A 235 -15.79 -7.97 0.27
N ASP A 236 -16.74 -7.66 1.14
CA ASP A 236 -17.63 -6.50 0.93
C ASP A 236 -16.91 -5.18 1.28
N ALA A 237 -16.47 -4.47 0.23
CA ALA A 237 -15.92 -3.12 0.30
C ALA A 237 -17.00 -2.02 0.20
N GLY A 238 -18.26 -2.36 0.45
CA GLY A 238 -19.40 -1.46 0.46
C GLY A 238 -19.71 -0.91 1.86
N ALA A 239 -20.74 -0.06 1.91
CA ALA A 239 -21.22 0.56 3.13
C ALA A 239 -22.03 -0.40 4.02
N ARG A 240 -22.52 -1.52 3.48
CA ARG A 240 -23.47 -2.40 4.17
C ARG A 240 -23.01 -2.86 5.55
N PHE A 241 -21.76 -3.31 5.64
CA PHE A 241 -21.19 -3.84 6.88
C PHE A 241 -20.20 -2.87 7.56
N ASN A 242 -19.71 -1.86 6.82
CA ASN A 242 -18.77 -0.87 7.34
C ASN A 242 -19.43 0.45 7.81
N GLY A 243 -20.68 0.68 7.40
CA GLY A 243 -21.40 1.94 7.56
C GLY A 243 -21.22 2.89 6.38
N GLU A 244 -22.19 3.79 6.18
CA GLU A 244 -22.11 4.82 5.15
C GLU A 244 -20.97 5.80 5.46
N GLY A 245 -20.13 6.09 4.45
CA GLY A 245 -19.03 7.04 4.60
C GLY A 245 -17.74 6.44 5.18
N PHE A 246 -17.74 5.18 5.63
CA PHE A 246 -16.53 4.49 6.12
C PHE A 246 -15.33 4.65 5.19
N TRP A 247 -15.50 4.33 3.91
CA TRP A 247 -14.42 4.38 2.91
C TRP A 247 -14.01 5.82 2.51
N LYS A 248 -14.70 6.83 3.04
CA LYS A 248 -14.35 8.25 2.90
C LYS A 248 -13.54 8.77 4.09
N LEU A 249 -13.39 7.97 5.16
CA LEU A 249 -12.62 8.38 6.34
C LEU A 249 -11.13 8.49 6.00
N PRO A 250 -10.42 9.44 6.63
CA PRO A 250 -8.97 9.60 6.48
C PRO A 250 -8.22 8.50 7.27
N ILE A 251 -8.32 7.24 6.85
CA ILE A 251 -7.73 6.09 7.58
C ILE A 251 -6.22 6.32 7.84
N PRO A 252 -5.77 6.37 9.11
CA PRO A 252 -4.37 6.59 9.47
C PRO A 252 -3.48 5.38 9.20
N VAL A 253 -2.17 5.63 9.25
CA VAL A 253 -1.17 4.57 9.49
C VAL A 253 -1.26 4.13 10.96
N SER A 254 -1.29 2.82 11.19
CA SER A 254 -1.31 2.20 12.52
C SER A 254 -0.18 2.70 13.41
N ASP A 255 -0.46 2.89 14.69
CA ASP A 255 0.57 3.20 15.71
C ASP A 255 1.60 2.08 15.92
N SER A 256 1.36 0.91 15.30
CA SER A 256 2.22 -0.25 15.39
C SER A 256 3.46 -0.17 14.50
N VAL A 257 3.50 0.82 13.61
CA VAL A 257 4.65 1.08 12.76
C VAL A 257 5.09 2.53 12.90
N THR A 258 6.40 2.73 12.96
CA THR A 258 6.99 4.06 13.06
C THR A 258 6.91 4.74 11.71
N VAL A 259 6.35 5.95 11.65
CA VAL A 259 6.21 6.76 10.43
C VAL A 259 7.24 7.86 10.31
#